data_AF-A0A7W0TKX2-F1
#
_entry.id   AF-A0A7W0TKX2-F1
#
_cell.length_a   1.000
_cell.length_b   1.000
_cell.length_c   1.000
_cell.angle_alpha   90.00
_cell.angle_beta   90.00
_cell.angle_gamma   90.00
#
_symmetry.space_group_name_H-M   'P 1'
#
loop_
_entity.id
_entity.type
_entity.pdbx_description
1 polymer ?
#
loop_
_entity_poly.entity_id
_entity_poly.type
_entity_poly.pdbx_seq_one_letter_code
_entity_poly.pdbx_strand_id
1 'polypeptide(L)'
;MDVEAGTRVYSSVTPHSFWWRERLYDVAAVLDHWVESGPWWRRFSGGEAIVQLHWWRVETRPGQGASGAPGGVYDLCWDEAANLWVLARVHD
;
A
#
# COMPACT_ATOMS: atom_id res chain seq x y z
N MET A 1 30.79 19.52 7.57
CA MET A 1 29.45 19.32 8.18
C MET A 1 28.45 19.74 7.12
N ASP A 2 28.38 19.06 5.98
CA ASP A 2 27.98 17.65 5.79
C ASP A 2 26.60 17.37 6.39
N VAL A 3 25.58 17.49 5.54
CA VAL A 3 24.43 16.59 5.47
C VAL A 3 23.93 16.59 4.01
N GLU A 4 24.76 16.12 3.08
CA GLU A 4 24.23 15.53 1.85
C GLU A 4 23.81 14.07 2.11
N ALA A 5 22.83 13.63 1.34
CA ALA A 5 22.44 12.24 1.10
C ALA A 5 21.58 11.54 2.17
N GLY A 6 20.30 11.47 1.81
CA GLY A 6 19.37 10.46 2.27
C GLY A 6 18.10 10.46 1.43
N THR A 7 18.20 10.57 0.10
CA THR A 7 17.05 10.20 -0.75
C THR A 7 16.83 8.72 -0.49
N ARG A 8 15.97 8.40 0.47
CA ARG A 8 15.50 7.05 0.70
C ARG A 8 14.71 6.70 -0.55
N VAL A 9 15.39 6.03 -1.48
CA VAL A 9 14.76 5.45 -2.65
C VAL A 9 13.88 4.34 -2.09
N TYR A 10 12.62 4.65 -1.79
CA TYR A 10 11.64 3.65 -1.36
C TYR A 10 11.46 2.69 -2.54
N SER A 11 12.22 1.61 -2.51
CA SER A 11 12.26 0.63 -3.58
C SER A 11 10.90 -0.06 -3.68
N SER A 12 10.12 0.33 -4.69
CA SER A 12 9.44 -0.60 -5.61
C SER A 12 8.35 -1.53 -5.04
N VAL A 13 7.67 -1.21 -3.93
CA VAL A 13 6.50 -2.01 -3.49
C VAL A 13 5.23 -1.61 -4.22
N THR A 14 5.25 -1.65 -5.56
CA THR A 14 4.02 -1.49 -6.34
C THR A 14 3.18 -2.77 -6.22
N PRO A 15 1.92 -2.69 -5.76
CA PRO A 15 1.09 -3.88 -5.60
C PRO A 15 0.66 -4.44 -6.96
N HIS A 16 0.87 -5.74 -7.16
CA HIS A 16 0.43 -6.47 -8.36
C HIS A 16 -0.85 -7.27 -8.12
N SER A 17 -1.07 -7.73 -6.89
CA SER A 17 -2.29 -8.42 -6.46
C SER A 17 -2.42 -8.39 -4.94
N PHE A 18 -3.62 -8.64 -4.42
CA PHE A 18 -3.88 -8.72 -2.98
C PHE A 18 -5.02 -9.69 -2.66
N TRP A 19 -5.01 -10.24 -1.43
CA TRP A 19 -6.06 -11.14 -0.94
C TRP A 19 -7.07 -10.39 -0.07
N TRP A 20 -8.36 -10.63 -0.30
CA TRP A 20 -9.43 -10.13 0.56
C TRP A 20 -10.67 -11.03 0.51
N ARG A 21 -11.24 -11.35 1.69
CA ARG A 21 -12.43 -12.23 1.84
C ARG A 21 -12.32 -13.54 1.04
N GLU A 22 -11.20 -14.24 1.19
CA GLU A 22 -10.89 -15.51 0.51
C GLU A 22 -10.79 -15.40 -1.03
N ARG A 23 -10.61 -14.20 -1.59
CA ARG A 23 -10.46 -13.98 -3.04
C ARG A 23 -9.16 -13.23 -3.34
N LEU A 24 -8.50 -13.63 -4.43
CA LEU A 24 -7.37 -12.92 -5.00
C LEU A 24 -7.88 -11.85 -5.97
N TYR A 25 -7.42 -10.61 -5.78
CA TYR A 25 -7.68 -9.48 -6.65
C TYR A 25 -6.41 -9.15 -7.41
N ASP A 26 -6.47 -9.22 -8.75
CA ASP A 26 -5.36 -8.81 -9.62
C ASP A 26 -5.44 -7.32 -9.91
N VAL A 27 -4.35 -6.59 -9.66
CA VAL A 27 -4.26 -5.16 -9.95
C VAL A 27 -4.17 -4.96 -11.46
N ALA A 28 -5.15 -4.25 -12.00
CA ALA A 28 -5.21 -3.84 -13.40
C ALA A 28 -4.26 -2.69 -13.69
N ALA A 29 -4.33 -1.67 -12.83
CA ALA A 29 -3.59 -0.43 -12.91
C ALA A 29 -3.45 0.20 -11.51
N VAL A 30 -2.36 0.96 -11.33
CA VAL A 30 -2.21 1.87 -10.19
C VAL A 30 -2.67 3.25 -10.66
N LEU A 31 -3.73 3.75 -10.05
CA LEU A 31 -4.33 5.04 -10.38
C LEU A 31 -3.64 6.20 -9.65
N ASP A 32 -3.18 5.95 -8.42
CA ASP A 32 -2.44 6.92 -7.63
C ASP A 32 -1.51 6.23 -6.62
N HIS A 33 -0.45 6.93 -6.22
CA HIS A 33 0.44 6.54 -5.12
C HIS A 33 0.85 7.78 -4.33
N TRP A 34 0.61 7.74 -3.03
CA TRP A 34 1.03 8.80 -2.12
C TRP A 34 1.62 8.21 -0.84
N VAL A 35 2.43 9.01 -0.16
CA VAL A 35 3.06 8.63 1.10
C VAL A 35 2.60 9.58 2.18
N GLU A 36 2.12 9.02 3.28
CA GLU A 36 1.72 9.77 4.46
C GLU A 36 2.68 9.47 5.60
N SER A 37 3.02 10.51 6.36
CA SER A 37 3.66 10.31 7.65
C SER A 37 2.66 9.68 8.62
N GLY A 38 3.01 8.51 9.14
CA GLY A 38 2.28 7.82 10.18
C GLY A 38 2.15 8.68 11.44
N PRO A 39 1.20 8.34 12.33
CA PRO A 39 0.94 9.15 13.51
C PRO A 39 2.20 9.25 14.38
N TRP A 40 2.47 10.44 14.92
CA TRP A 40 3.74 10.79 15.58
C TRP A 40 4.16 9.87 16.74
N TRP A 41 3.20 9.17 17.36
CA TRP A 41 3.42 8.19 18.42
C TRP A 41 3.90 6.82 17.91
N ARG A 42 3.70 6.51 16.62
CA ARG A 42 4.34 5.39 15.94
C ARG A 42 5.72 5.85 15.44
N ARG A 43 6.76 5.26 16.00
CA ARG A 43 8.15 5.39 15.53
C ARG A 43 8.69 3.99 15.28
N PHE A 44 9.71 3.88 14.43
CA PHE A 44 10.45 2.64 14.32
C PHE A 44 11.09 2.30 15.67
N SER A 45 11.16 1.00 15.99
CA SER A 45 11.91 0.49 17.15
C SER A 45 13.37 0.93 17.03
N GLY A 46 13.78 1.96 17.79
CA GLY A 46 15.14 2.52 17.73
C GLY A 46 15.26 4.05 17.61
N GLY A 47 14.16 4.78 17.39
CA GLY A 47 14.12 6.24 17.54
C GLY A 47 14.09 7.09 16.24
N GLU A 48 13.72 8.36 16.45
CA GLU A 48 13.51 9.53 15.56
C GLU A 48 12.74 9.38 14.24
N ALA A 49 12.86 8.29 13.50
CA ALA A 49 12.18 8.16 12.21
C ALA A 49 10.65 8.02 12.38
N ILE A 50 9.90 8.90 11.72
CA ILE A 50 8.45 8.79 11.58
C ILE A 50 8.17 7.63 10.61
N VAL A 51 7.22 6.77 10.96
CA VAL A 51 6.75 5.69 10.08
C VAL A 51 6.19 6.30 8.80
N GLN A 52 6.56 5.78 7.64
CA GLN A 52 5.87 6.12 6.40
C GLN A 52 4.78 5.09 6.11
N LEU A 53 3.61 5.58 5.73
CA LEU A 53 2.51 4.78 5.22
C LEU A 53 2.46 5.03 3.71
N HIS A 54 2.72 3.99 2.93
CA HIS A 54 2.59 4.08 1.49
C HIS A 54 1.17 3.68 1.11
N TRP A 55 0.53 4.50 0.30
CA TRP A 55 -0.83 4.32 -0.13
C TRP A 55 -0.89 4.18 -1.64
N TRP A 56 -1.69 3.23 -2.10
CA TRP A 56 -1.96 3.03 -3.52
C TRP A 56 -3.44 2.98 -3.75
N ARG A 57 -3.91 3.80 -4.68
CA ARG A 57 -5.22 3.60 -5.30
C ARG A 57 -5.03 2.70 -6.51
N VAL A 58 -5.70 1.56 -6.52
CA VAL A 58 -5.59 0.56 -7.58
C VAL A 58 -6.95 0.26 -8.18
N GLU A 59 -6.97 0.03 -9.48
CA GLU A 59 -8.09 -0.61 -10.16
C GLU A 59 -7.80 -2.11 -10.28
N THR A 60 -8.80 -2.97 -10.04
CA THR A 60 -8.66 -4.42 -10.21
C THR A 60 -9.40 -4.93 -11.43
N ARG A 61 -8.89 -6.01 -12.02
CA ARG A 61 -9.61 -6.73 -13.09
C ARG A 61 -10.65 -7.65 -12.46
N PRO A 62 -11.85 -7.79 -13.05
CA PRO A 62 -12.77 -8.84 -12.65
C PRO A 62 -12.13 -10.22 -12.88
N GLY A 63 -12.18 -11.07 -11.87
CA GLY A 63 -11.81 -12.47 -11.98
C GLY A 63 -12.80 -13.25 -12.86
N GLN A 64 -12.36 -14.37 -13.41
CA GLN A 64 -13.21 -15.22 -14.25
C GLN A 64 -14.13 -16.13 -13.41
N GLY A 65 -15.35 -16.36 -13.89
CA GLY A 65 -16.33 -17.26 -13.26
C GLY A 65 -17.02 -16.71 -12.00
N ALA A 66 -17.96 -17.48 -11.43
CA ALA A 66 -18.80 -17.05 -10.31
C ALA A 66 -18.03 -16.81 -8.98
N SER A 67 -16.86 -17.42 -8.83
CA SER A 67 -15.96 -17.25 -7.69
C SER A 67 -14.89 -16.17 -7.91
N GLY A 68 -14.87 -15.51 -9.08
CA GLY A 68 -13.96 -14.42 -9.38
C GLY A 68 -14.14 -13.24 -8.43
N ALA A 69 -13.05 -12.52 -8.13
CA ALA A 69 -13.12 -11.22 -7.49
C ALA A 69 -13.86 -10.22 -8.41
N PRO A 70 -14.74 -9.35 -7.89
CA PRO A 70 -15.25 -8.25 -8.69
C PRO A 70 -14.11 -7.30 -9.09
N GLY A 71 -14.28 -6.64 -10.23
CA GLY A 71 -13.49 -5.44 -10.53
C GLY A 71 -13.92 -4.28 -9.64
N GLY A 72 -13.05 -3.28 -9.48
CA GLY A 72 -13.36 -2.10 -8.69
C GLY A 72 -12.11 -1.28 -8.38
N VAL A 73 -12.30 -0.19 -7.63
CA VAL A 73 -11.20 0.66 -7.17
C VAL A 73 -11.01 0.46 -5.67
N TYR A 74 -9.75 0.32 -5.25
CA TYR A 74 -9.37 -0.01 -3.89
C TYR A 74 -8.20 0.86 -3.44
N ASP A 75 -8.20 1.26 -2.16
CA ASP A 75 -7.02 1.87 -1.55
C ASP A 75 -6.30 0.82 -0.69
N LEU A 76 -5.04 0.55 -1.01
CA LEU A 76 -4.13 -0.32 -0.26
C LEU A 76 -3.12 0.53 0.53
N CYS A 77 -2.78 0.11 1.73
CA CYS A 77 -1.78 0.75 2.57
C CYS A 77 -0.69 -0.25 2.96
N TRP A 78 0.57 0.10 2.75
CA TRP A 78 1.73 -0.61 3.30
C TRP A 78 2.20 0.14 4.53
N ASP A 79 2.02 -0.47 5.70
CA ASP A 79 2.56 0.03 6.96
C ASP A 79 3.98 -0.53 7.12
N GLU A 80 4.99 0.31 6.84
CA GLU A 80 6.39 -0.10 6.91
C GLU A 80 6.81 -0.57 8.30
N ALA A 81 6.27 0.03 9.35
CA ALA A 81 6.67 -0.29 10.72
C ALA A 81 6.10 -1.63 11.17
N ALA A 82 4.87 -1.93 10.76
CA ALA A 82 4.23 -3.19 11.06
C ALA A 82 4.53 -4.29 10.01
N ASN A 83 5.22 -3.92 8.91
CA ASN A 83 5.57 -4.78 7.79
C ASN A 83 4.35 -5.56 7.25
N LEU A 84 3.24 -4.83 7.06
CA LEU A 84 1.97 -5.43 6.67
C LEU A 84 1.20 -4.58 5.65
N TRP A 85 0.44 -5.27 4.81
CA TRP A 85 -0.52 -4.68 3.88
C TRP A 85 -1.91 -4.59 4.53
N VAL A 86 -2.60 -3.49 4.29
CA VAL A 86 -3.99 -3.27 4.69
C VAL A 86 -4.81 -2.89 3.47
N LEU A 87 -5.97 -3.56 3.29
CA LEU A 87 -7.02 -3.01 2.44
C LEU A 87 -7.76 -1.93 3.24
N ALA A 88 -7.52 -0.67 2.91
CA ALA A 88 -7.99 0.46 3.69
C ALA A 88 -9.35 0.99 3.19
N ARG A 89 -9.63 0.89 1.89
CA ARG A 89 -10.90 1.32 1.31
C ARG A 89 -11.30 0.51 0.08
N VAL A 90 -12.60 0.31 -0.05
CA VAL A 90 -13.28 -0.13 -1.29
C VAL A 90 -14.07 1.08 -1.79
N HIS A 91 -13.94 1.41 -3.07
CA HIS A 91 -14.78 2.42 -3.75
C HIS A 91 -15.74 1.64 -4.64
N ASP A 92 -17.02 1.62 -4.27
CA ASP A 92 -18.11 0.89 -4.94
C ASP A 92 -18.75 1.67 -6.10
#